data_AF-A0A349HAW2-F1
#
_entry.id   AF-A0A349HAW2-F1
#
_cell.length_a   1.000
_cell.length_b   1.000
_cell.length_c   1.000
_cell.angle_alpha   90.00
_cell.angle_beta   90.00
_cell.angle_gamma   90.00
#
_symmetry.space_group_name_H-M   'P 1'
#
loop_
_entity.id
_entity.type
_entity.pdbx_description
1 polymer ?
#
loop_
_entity_poly.entity_id
_entity_poly.type
_entity_poly.pdbx_seq_one_letter_code
_entity_poly.pdbx_strand_id
1 'polypeptide(L)'
;MTGGFSELSFGIWEGRAVAEVNAADAQALGQFWRDPVGHPIPQGEPVADFDRRIGAAWDGLLRDYQGQHVLLVAHGGVIRMIL
;
A
#
# COMPACT_ATOMS: atom_id res chain seq x y z
N MET A 1 -6.41 11.74 -6.46
CA MET A 1 -5.27 11.02 -7.07
C MET A 1 -4.25 10.83 -5.97
N THR A 2 -4.01 9.58 -5.54
CA THR A 2 -2.96 9.24 -4.57
C THR A 2 -1.59 9.40 -5.25
N GLY A 3 -0.61 9.94 -4.52
CA GLY A 3 0.75 10.12 -5.06
C GLY A 3 1.46 8.78 -5.25
N GLY A 4 2.49 8.74 -6.10
CA GLY A 4 3.22 7.50 -6.43
C GLY A 4 3.75 6.72 -5.22
N PHE A 5 4.15 7.44 -4.16
CA PHE A 5 4.64 6.88 -2.89
C PHE A 5 3.68 7.07 -1.71
N SER A 6 2.39 7.33 -1.96
CA SER A 6 1.36 7.31 -0.90
C SER A 6 1.08 5.88 -0.44
N GLU A 7 0.64 5.69 0.80
CA GLU A 7 0.25 4.38 1.32
C GLU A 7 -0.93 3.78 0.55
N LEU A 8 -1.10 2.46 0.65
CA LEU A 8 -2.27 1.74 0.17
C LEU A 8 -3.55 2.40 0.70
N SER A 9 -4.54 2.62 -0.17
CA SER A 9 -5.85 3.03 0.32
C SER A 9 -6.57 1.87 0.99
N PHE A 10 -6.90 2.03 2.26
CA PHE A 10 -7.56 1.01 3.07
C PHE A 10 -9.10 1.02 2.93
N GLY A 11 -9.66 1.83 2.04
CA GLY A 11 -11.10 1.84 1.75
C GLY A 11 -11.97 1.99 2.99
N ILE A 12 -12.87 1.03 3.20
CA ILE A 12 -13.79 1.03 4.37
C ILE A 12 -13.07 0.90 5.74
N TRP A 13 -11.77 0.62 5.75
CA TRP A 13 -10.97 0.57 6.98
C TRP A 13 -10.23 1.88 7.28
N GLU A 14 -10.26 2.87 6.38
CA GLU A 14 -9.65 4.17 6.61
C GLU A 14 -10.19 4.85 7.88
N GLY A 15 -9.29 5.45 8.65
CA GLY A 15 -9.61 6.14 9.90
C GLY A 15 -10.06 5.24 11.06
N ARG A 16 -10.01 3.91 10.89
CA ARG A 16 -10.39 2.94 11.94
C ARG A 16 -9.15 2.32 12.57
N ALA A 17 -9.21 2.08 13.87
CA ALA A 17 -8.21 1.28 14.53
C ALA A 17 -8.33 -0.18 14.11
N VAL A 18 -7.20 -0.89 14.04
CA VAL A 18 -7.17 -2.33 13.71
C VAL A 18 -8.09 -3.15 14.64
N ALA A 19 -8.17 -2.78 15.92
CA ALA A 19 -9.07 -3.44 16.87
C ALA A 19 -10.56 -3.29 16.49
N GLU A 20 -10.96 -2.13 15.96
CA GLU A 20 -12.34 -1.88 15.51
C GLU A 20 -12.66 -2.65 14.22
N VAL A 21 -11.69 -2.74 13.32
CA VAL A 21 -11.81 -3.56 12.10
C VAL A 21 -11.94 -5.03 12.48
N ASN A 22 -11.06 -5.51 13.37
CA ASN A 22 -11.07 -6.89 13.85
C ASN A 22 -12.37 -7.25 14.59
N ALA A 23 -12.90 -6.34 15.41
CA ALA A 23 -14.16 -6.55 16.12
C ALA A 23 -15.36 -6.61 15.16
N ALA A 24 -15.32 -5.85 14.06
CA ALA A 24 -16.36 -5.86 13.06
C ALA A 24 -16.29 -7.11 12.16
N ASP A 25 -15.08 -7.50 11.73
CA ASP A 25 -14.86 -8.68 10.89
C ASP A 25 -13.42 -9.21 11.00
N ALA A 26 -13.18 -10.09 11.98
CA ALA A 26 -11.88 -10.73 12.19
C ALA A 26 -11.49 -11.66 11.03
N GLN A 27 -12.48 -12.25 10.34
CA GLN A 27 -12.21 -13.14 9.23
C GLN A 27 -11.67 -12.37 8.03
N ALA A 28 -12.31 -11.25 7.66
CA ALA A 28 -11.84 -10.39 6.58
C ALA A 28 -10.45 -9.83 6.87
N LEU A 29 -10.20 -9.36 8.10
CA LEU A 29 -8.87 -8.89 8.50
C LEU A 29 -7.81 -9.98 8.37
N GLY A 30 -8.09 -11.19 8.89
CA GLY A 30 -7.17 -12.32 8.80
C GLY A 30 -7.00 -12.89 7.40
N GLN A 31 -7.98 -12.73 6.50
CA GLN A 31 -7.86 -13.05 5.09
C GLN A 31 -6.95 -12.06 4.37
N PHE A 32 -7.19 -10.75 4.55
CA PHE A 32 -6.35 -9.70 3.97
C PHE A 32 -4.89 -9.83 4.42
N TRP A 33 -4.62 -10.07 5.70
CA TRP A 33 -3.22 -10.23 6.16
C TRP A 33 -2.51 -11.46 5.59
N ARG A 34 -3.23 -12.52 5.24
CA ARG A 34 -2.63 -13.74 4.67
C ARG A 34 -2.45 -13.64 3.16
N ASP A 35 -3.44 -13.10 2.47
CA ASP A 35 -3.45 -12.95 1.02
C ASP A 35 -4.21 -11.67 0.63
N PRO A 36 -3.54 -10.51 0.65
CA PRO A 36 -4.18 -9.23 0.35
C PRO A 36 -4.51 -9.07 -1.15
N VAL A 37 -3.92 -9.91 -2.02
CA VAL A 37 -4.22 -9.93 -3.46
C VAL A 37 -5.54 -10.65 -3.71
N GLY A 38 -5.73 -11.82 -3.10
CA GLY A 38 -6.96 -12.60 -3.19
C GLY A 38 -8.12 -12.03 -2.37
N HIS A 39 -7.81 -11.24 -1.34
CA HIS A 39 -8.80 -10.68 -0.41
C HIS A 39 -8.63 -9.16 -0.24
N PRO A 40 -8.89 -8.36 -1.28
CA PRO A 40 -8.74 -6.90 -1.22
C PRO A 40 -9.76 -6.26 -0.27
N ILE A 41 -9.39 -5.10 0.29
CA ILE A 41 -10.27 -4.36 1.18
C ILE A 41 -11.38 -3.69 0.35
N PRO A 42 -12.67 -3.82 0.73
CA PRO A 42 -13.75 -3.15 0.01
C PRO A 42 -13.54 -1.63 -0.08
N GLN A 43 -13.77 -1.07 -1.27
CA GLN A 43 -13.53 0.35 -1.59
C GLN A 43 -12.08 0.82 -1.36
N GLY A 44 -11.15 -0.11 -1.11
CA GLY A 44 -9.73 0.16 -1.02
C GLY A 44 -9.06 0.05 -2.39
N GLU A 45 -7.77 0.32 -2.39
CA GLU A 45 -6.92 0.11 -3.56
C GLU A 45 -6.59 -1.39 -3.71
N PRO A 46 -6.77 -1.99 -4.89
CA PRO A 46 -6.27 -3.34 -5.15
C PRO A 46 -4.74 -3.39 -5.02
N VAL A 47 -4.20 -4.43 -4.39
CA VAL A 47 -2.73 -4.58 -4.21
C VAL A 47 -1.97 -4.56 -5.54
N ALA A 48 -2.56 -5.09 -6.62
CA ALA A 48 -1.95 -5.05 -7.95
C ALA A 48 -1.87 -3.63 -8.54
N ASP A 49 -2.79 -2.74 -8.17
CA ASP A 49 -2.75 -1.33 -8.59
C ASP A 49 -1.73 -0.56 -7.74
N PHE A 50 -1.68 -0.87 -6.43
CA PHE A 50 -0.68 -0.37 -5.49
C PHE A 50 0.76 -0.70 -5.95
N ASP A 51 1.01 -1.96 -6.28
CA ASP A 51 2.28 -2.44 -6.85
C ASP A 51 2.64 -1.67 -8.13
N ARG A 52 1.71 -1.60 -9.08
CA ARG A 52 1.94 -0.94 -10.37
C ARG A 52 2.30 0.54 -10.22
N ARG A 53 1.60 1.29 -9.36
CA ARG A 53 1.89 2.72 -9.19
C ARG A 53 3.20 2.96 -8.44
N ILE A 54 3.55 2.09 -7.50
CA ILE A 54 4.83 2.17 -6.80
C ILE A 54 5.97 1.85 -7.75
N GLY A 55 5.84 0.78 -8.55
CA GLY A 55 6.83 0.43 -9.57
C GLY A 55 7.07 1.58 -10.56
N ALA A 56 6.00 2.19 -11.07
CA ALA A 56 6.11 3.34 -11.98
C ALA A 56 6.81 4.55 -11.32
N ALA A 57 6.49 4.84 -10.04
CA ALA A 57 7.12 5.92 -9.29
C ALA A 57 8.59 5.62 -8.96
N TRP A 58 8.90 4.38 -8.63
CA TRP A 58 10.24 3.89 -8.35
C TRP A 58 11.15 3.99 -9.58
N ASP A 59 10.67 3.51 -10.73
CA ASP A 59 11.39 3.62 -12.00
C ASP A 59 11.63 5.09 -12.39
N GLY A 60 10.67 5.98 -12.10
CA GLY A 60 10.83 7.43 -12.25
C GLY A 60 11.96 7.98 -11.39
N LEU A 61 11.92 7.67 -10.09
CA LEU A 61 12.93 8.12 -9.12
C LEU A 61 14.35 7.63 -9.50
N LEU A 62 14.49 6.38 -9.93
CA LEU A 62 15.79 5.84 -10.35
C LEU A 62 16.34 6.52 -11.60
N ARG A 63 15.47 6.84 -12.58
CA ARG A 63 15.88 7.57 -13.78
C ARG A 63 16.28 9.01 -13.49
N ASP A 64 15.46 9.72 -12.70
CA ASP A 64 15.62 11.17 -12.50
C ASP A 64 16.81 11.51 -11.59
N TYR A 65 17.19 10.59 -10.70
CA TYR A 65 18.25 10.79 -9.70
C TYR A 65 19.44 9.83 -9.87
N GLN A 66 19.68 9.33 -11.08
CA GLN A 66 20.81 8.44 -11.37
C GLN A 66 22.15 9.04 -10.90
N GLY A 67 22.92 8.26 -10.15
CA GLY A 67 24.24 8.67 -9.63
C GLY A 67 24.19 9.60 -8.41
N GLN A 68 22.99 9.86 -7.85
CA GLN A 68 22.81 10.69 -6.67
C GLN A 68 22.48 9.84 -5.43
N HIS A 69 22.66 10.44 -4.25
CA HIS A 69 22.23 9.86 -2.98
C HIS A 69 20.85 10.43 -2.62
N VAL A 70 19.83 9.58 -2.60
CA VAL A 70 18.43 9.99 -2.38
C VAL A 70 17.90 9.41 -1.08
N LEU A 71 17.21 10.24 -0.29
CA LEU A 71 16.37 9.79 0.83
C LEU A 71 14.90 9.82 0.39
N LEU A 72 14.27 8.65 0.33
CA LEU A 72 12.82 8.53 0.15
C LEU A 72 12.15 8.30 1.52
N VAL A 73 11.25 9.20 1.92
CA VAL A 73 10.40 9.03 3.10
C VAL A 73 9.05 8.50 2.63
N ALA A 74 8.68 7.29 3.07
CA ALA A 74 7.45 6.63 2.67
C ALA A 74 6.83 5.84 3.83
N HIS A 75 5.67 5.25 3.59
CA HIS A 75 4.94 4.44 4.56
C HIS A 75 5.35 2.96 4.48
N GLY A 76 4.94 2.16 5.48
CA GLY A 76 5.37 0.78 5.62
C GLY A 76 4.99 -0.12 4.45
N GLY A 77 3.77 0.03 3.89
CA GLY A 77 3.34 -0.73 2.71
C GLY A 77 4.13 -0.36 1.47
N VAL A 78 4.46 0.92 1.29
CA VAL A 78 5.28 1.41 0.18
C VAL A 78 6.69 0.85 0.26
N ILE A 79 7.31 0.89 1.45
CA ILE A 79 8.66 0.34 1.68
C ILE A 79 8.66 -1.17 1.38
N ARG A 80 7.66 -1.90 1.85
CA ARG A 80 7.54 -3.35 1.63
C ARG A 80 7.31 -3.74 0.17
N MET A 81 6.71 -2.86 -0.62
CA MET A 81 6.51 -3.11 -2.05
C MET A 81 7.81 -2.92 -2.85
N ILE A 82 8.71 -2.03 -2.40
CA ILE A 82 9.99 -1.75 -3.05
C ILE A 82 11.06 -2.80 -2.72
N LEU A 83 11.05 -3.33 -1.48
CA LEU A 83 12.09 -4.24 -0.94
C LEU A 83 11.72 -5.72 -1.07
#